data_AF-A0A2T0MT44-F1
#
_entry.id   AF-A0A2T0MT44-F1
#
_cell.length_a   1.000
_cell.length_b   1.000
_cell.length_c   1.000
_cell.angle_alpha   90.00
_cell.angle_beta   90.00
_cell.angle_gamma   90.00
#
_symmetry.space_group_name_H-M   'P 1'
#
loop_
_entity.id
_entity.type
_entity.pdbx_description
1 polymer ?
#
loop_
_entity_poly.entity_id
_entity_poly.type
_entity_poly.pdbx_seq_one_letter_code
_entity_poly.pdbx_strand_id
1 'polypeptide(L)'
;MNSTSIWWFRSLYLPVRTIIKPMRPYQAATRRQLPTSPFKVPDVPPPAIEQFVTGDRVSHDKYGLGRVIAVHQDVAVIVDFGSETYRLTAPYAKLEKL
;
A
#
# COMPACT_ATOMS: atom_id res chain seq x y z
N MET A 1 9.80 -48.71 -22.39
CA MET A 1 10.87 -48.02 -21.65
C MET A 1 11.46 -46.98 -22.58
N ASN A 2 10.76 -45.86 -22.74
CA ASN A 2 10.86 -44.58 -22.02
C ASN A 2 11.91 -43.64 -22.63
N SER A 3 11.43 -42.98 -23.69
CA SER A 3 11.80 -41.66 -24.21
C SER A 3 12.68 -40.81 -23.28
N THR A 4 13.86 -40.44 -23.76
CA THR A 4 14.70 -39.40 -23.16
C THR A 4 14.85 -38.27 -24.18
N SER A 5 14.19 -37.16 -23.88
CA SER A 5 14.14 -35.94 -24.67
C SER A 5 15.51 -35.27 -24.81
N ILE A 6 15.92 -34.99 -26.04
CA ILE A 6 17.07 -34.12 -26.32
C ILE A 6 16.51 -32.71 -26.59
N TRP A 7 16.49 -31.91 -25.53
CA TRP A 7 16.24 -30.47 -25.55
C TRP A 7 17.58 -29.73 -25.60
N TRP A 8 17.96 -29.15 -26.73
CA TRP A 8 19.00 -28.10 -26.78
C TRP A 8 18.66 -27.08 -27.87
N PHE A 9 17.70 -26.20 -27.59
CA PHE A 9 17.40 -25.02 -28.40
C PHE A 9 18.55 -24.01 -28.28
N ARG A 10 19.22 -23.72 -29.39
CA ARG A 10 20.26 -22.68 -29.49
C ARG A 10 19.57 -21.32 -29.65
N SER A 11 19.17 -20.70 -28.53
CA SER A 11 18.58 -19.35 -28.53
C SER A 11 19.69 -18.31 -28.71
N LEU A 12 19.78 -17.77 -29.92
CA LEU A 12 20.71 -16.71 -30.29
C LEU A 12 20.14 -15.37 -29.78
N TYR A 13 20.47 -14.97 -28.55
CA TYR A 13 20.18 -13.62 -28.07
C TYR A 13 21.21 -12.64 -28.62
N LEU A 14 20.85 -11.87 -29.66
CA LEU A 14 21.55 -10.63 -29.98
C LEU A 14 21.11 -9.56 -28.97
N PRO A 15 22.03 -8.88 -28.25
CA PRO A 15 21.65 -7.72 -27.46
C PRO A 15 21.43 -6.52 -28.39
N VAL A 16 20.17 -6.14 -28.59
CA VAL A 16 19.84 -4.85 -29.20
C VAL A 16 20.36 -3.75 -28.27
N ARG A 17 21.41 -3.06 -28.68
CA ARG A 17 21.93 -1.87 -28.01
C ARG A 17 20.96 -0.71 -28.24
N THR A 18 20.05 -0.51 -27.31
CA THR A 18 19.17 0.65 -27.25
C THR A 18 19.99 1.91 -26.90
N ILE A 19 20.26 2.79 -27.88
CA ILE A 19 21.00 4.07 -27.73
C ILE A 19 20.02 5.21 -27.40
N ILE A 20 19.12 5.00 -26.45
CA ILE A 20 18.29 6.09 -25.94
C ILE A 20 18.90 6.48 -24.61
N LYS A 21 19.60 7.63 -24.57
CA LYS A 21 20.00 8.25 -23.31
C LYS A 21 18.70 8.75 -22.65
N PRO A 22 18.28 8.22 -21.49
CA PRO A 22 17.16 8.83 -20.79
C PRO A 22 17.56 10.26 -20.41
N MET A 23 16.76 11.24 -20.80
CA MET A 23 16.90 12.59 -20.26
C MET A 23 16.78 12.49 -18.73
N ARG A 24 17.67 13.16 -18.00
CA ARG A 24 17.54 13.25 -16.54
C ARG A 24 16.18 13.88 -16.24
N PRO A 25 15.35 13.28 -15.38
CA PRO A 25 14.11 13.91 -14.99
C PRO A 25 14.48 15.26 -14.38
N TYR A 26 13.98 16.34 -14.98
CA TYR A 26 14.08 17.66 -14.38
C TYR A 26 13.28 17.61 -13.08
N GLN A 27 13.97 17.56 -11.95
CA GLN A 27 13.33 17.67 -10.66
C GLN A 27 12.90 19.13 -10.49
N ALA A 28 11.60 19.38 -10.65
CA ALA A 28 11.03 20.68 -10.35
C ALA A 28 11.38 21.03 -8.89
N ALA A 29 12.08 22.14 -8.70
CA ALA A 29 12.46 22.58 -7.36
C ALA A 29 11.19 22.81 -6.53
N THR A 30 11.15 22.27 -5.31
CA THR A 30 10.05 22.50 -4.37
C THR A 30 9.96 24.00 -4.06
N ARG A 31 8.96 24.67 -4.63
CA ARG A 31 8.73 26.10 -4.44
C ARG A 31 8.29 26.33 -2.98
N ARG A 32 9.02 27.16 -2.24
CA ARG A 32 8.62 27.58 -0.89
C ARG A 32 7.28 28.31 -0.98
N GLN A 33 6.28 27.87 -0.22
CA GLN A 33 5.03 28.60 -0.12
C GLN A 33 5.25 29.87 0.70
N LEU A 34 4.78 31.01 0.18
CA LEU A 34 4.86 32.29 0.87
C LEU A 34 3.96 32.24 2.12
N PRO A 35 4.42 32.75 3.27
CA PRO A 35 3.68 32.66 4.53
C PRO A 35 2.32 33.37 4.49
N THR A 36 2.19 34.40 3.65
CA THR A 36 0.99 35.26 3.50
C THR A 36 0.12 34.84 2.30
N SER A 37 0.37 33.69 1.67
CA SER A 37 -0.44 33.27 0.52
C SER A 37 -1.88 32.95 0.94
N PRO A 38 -2.91 33.52 0.28
CA PRO A 38 -4.30 33.13 0.53
C PRO A 38 -4.62 31.71 0.06
N PHE A 39 -3.79 31.13 -0.81
CA PHE A 39 -3.86 29.73 -1.24
C PHE A 39 -3.00 28.80 -0.39
N LYS A 40 -2.70 29.18 0.86
CA LYS A 40 -1.98 28.32 1.78
C LYS A 40 -2.89 27.15 2.14
N VAL A 41 -2.51 25.95 1.70
CA VAL A 41 -3.16 24.73 2.16
C VAL A 41 -2.87 24.63 3.65
N PRO A 42 -3.88 24.63 4.54
CA PRO A 42 -3.67 24.44 5.96
C PRO A 42 -2.95 23.11 6.18
N ASP A 43 -1.95 23.08 7.05
CA ASP A 43 -1.36 21.82 7.52
C ASP A 43 -2.45 21.08 8.30
N VAL A 44 -3.22 20.24 7.60
CA VAL A 44 -4.25 19.42 8.23
C VAL A 44 -3.51 18.39 9.08
N PRO A 45 -3.74 18.34 10.41
CA PRO A 45 -3.12 17.33 11.24
C PRO A 45 -3.49 15.94 10.69
N PRO A 46 -2.59 14.95 10.80
CA PRO A 46 -2.90 13.59 10.39
C PRO A 46 -4.23 13.16 11.04
N PRO A 47 -5.12 12.47 10.31
CA PRO A 47 -6.39 12.04 10.87
C PRO A 47 -6.14 11.26 12.15
N ALA A 48 -6.96 11.52 13.18
CA ALA A 48 -6.89 10.80 14.43
C ALA A 48 -6.94 9.31 14.14
N ILE A 49 -5.94 8.56 14.61
CA ILE A 49 -5.93 7.11 14.47
C ILE A 49 -7.07 6.61 15.35
N GLU A 50 -8.12 6.06 14.73
CA GLU A 50 -9.21 5.44 15.49
C GLU A 50 -8.65 4.31 16.34
N GLN A 51 -8.88 4.40 17.65
CA GLN A 51 -8.45 3.39 18.60
C GLN A 51 -9.50 2.29 18.64
N PHE A 52 -9.10 1.11 18.19
CA PHE A 52 -9.91 -0.09 18.26
C PHE A 52 -9.59 -0.87 19.53
N VAL A 53 -10.57 -1.57 20.07
CA VAL A 53 -10.39 -2.50 21.19
C VAL A 53 -10.69 -3.92 20.72
N THR A 54 -10.00 -4.91 21.30
CA THR A 54 -10.29 -6.32 21.04
C THR A 54 -11.76 -6.61 21.31
N GLY A 55 -12.43 -7.18 20.32
CA GLY A 55 -13.84 -7.52 20.36
C GLY A 55 -14.77 -6.53 19.67
N ASP A 56 -14.29 -5.34 19.29
CA ASP A 56 -15.07 -4.34 18.55
C ASP A 56 -15.50 -4.87 17.17
N ARG A 57 -16.68 -4.44 16.72
CA ARG A 57 -17.15 -4.66 15.35
C ARG A 57 -16.62 -3.54 14.45
N VAL A 58 -16.17 -3.94 13.29
CA VAL A 58 -15.58 -3.05 12.29
C VAL A 58 -16.12 -3.38 10.91
N SER A 59 -16.28 -2.36 10.09
CA SER A 59 -16.63 -2.47 8.68
C SER A 59 -15.43 -2.11 7.83
N HIS A 60 -15.09 -2.94 6.84
CA HIS A 60 -14.04 -2.69 5.87
C HIS A 60 -14.61 -2.71 4.45
N ASP A 61 -14.37 -1.65 3.65
CA ASP A 61 -14.98 -1.48 2.33
C ASP A 61 -14.83 -2.70 1.39
N LYS A 62 -13.66 -3.36 1.43
CA LYS A 62 -13.36 -4.53 0.57
C LYS A 62 -13.83 -5.87 1.13
N TYR A 63 -13.78 -6.06 2.44
CA TYR A 63 -13.95 -7.37 3.08
C TYR A 63 -15.29 -7.50 3.80
N GLY A 64 -15.98 -6.39 4.02
CA GLY A 64 -17.26 -6.33 4.73
C GLY A 64 -17.07 -6.23 6.24
N LEU A 65 -17.94 -6.91 6.98
CA LEU A 65 -17.99 -6.86 8.43
C LEU A 65 -16.95 -7.79 9.05
N GLY A 66 -16.24 -7.29 10.05
CA GLY A 66 -15.26 -8.05 10.81
C GLY A 66 -15.30 -7.72 12.29
N ARG A 67 -14.55 -8.51 13.07
CA ARG A 67 -14.35 -8.32 14.49
C ARG A 67 -12.87 -8.21 14.81
N VAL A 68 -12.51 -7.24 15.63
CA VAL A 68 -11.13 -7.06 16.06
C VAL A 68 -10.73 -8.19 17.02
N ILE A 69 -9.66 -8.93 16.71
CA ILE A 69 -9.15 -10.00 17.58
C ILE A 69 -7.87 -9.62 18.31
N ALA A 70 -7.11 -8.67 17.78
CA ALA A 70 -5.93 -8.14 18.45
C ALA A 70 -5.64 -6.70 17.97
N VAL A 71 -5.14 -5.89 18.88
CA VAL A 71 -4.75 -4.50 18.60
C VAL A 71 -3.32 -4.30 19.06
N HIS A 72 -2.47 -3.82 18.16
CA HIS A 72 -1.11 -3.41 18.45
C HIS A 72 -1.07 -1.89 18.51
N GLN A 73 -1.20 -1.34 19.72
CA GLN A 73 -0.84 0.04 20.15
C GLN A 73 -0.80 1.07 19.00
N ASP A 74 -1.94 1.25 18.32
CA ASP A 74 -2.14 2.23 17.24
C ASP A 74 -1.28 2.06 15.97
N VAL A 75 -0.52 0.96 15.86
CA VAL A 75 0.30 0.63 14.68
C VAL A 75 -0.40 -0.35 13.76
N ALA A 76 -1.02 -1.40 14.31
CA ALA A 76 -1.73 -2.39 13.53
C ALA A 76 -2.92 -3.01 14.28
N VAL A 77 -3.99 -3.32 13.55
CA VAL A 77 -5.16 -4.02 14.07
C VAL A 77 -5.31 -5.32 13.29
N ILE A 78 -5.59 -6.40 14.01
CA ILE A 78 -5.91 -7.70 13.42
C ILE A 78 -7.42 -7.89 13.50
N VAL A 79 -8.04 -8.00 12.34
CA VAL A 79 -9.49 -8.14 12.18
C VAL A 79 -9.79 -9.51 11.58
N ASP A 80 -10.72 -10.22 12.21
CA ASP A 80 -11.31 -11.44 11.68
C ASP A 80 -12.59 -11.12 10.91
N PHE A 81 -12.61 -11.43 9.61
CA PHE A 81 -13.77 -11.27 8.73
C PHE A 81 -14.57 -12.59 8.59
N GLY A 82 -14.27 -13.60 9.40
CA GLY A 82 -14.92 -14.91 9.40
C GLY A 82 -14.28 -15.90 8.43
N SER A 83 -13.97 -15.47 7.21
CA SER A 83 -13.28 -16.31 6.21
C SER A 83 -11.75 -16.24 6.34
N GLU A 84 -11.25 -15.04 6.63
CA GLU A 84 -9.82 -14.75 6.68
C GLU A 84 -9.54 -13.67 7.73
N THR A 85 -8.37 -13.77 8.34
CA THR A 85 -7.87 -12.78 9.29
C THR A 85 -6.91 -11.83 8.60
N TYR A 86 -7.14 -10.52 8.69
CA TYR A 86 -6.28 -9.51 8.08
C TYR A 86 -5.62 -8.62 9.12
N ARG A 87 -4.33 -8.38 8.91
CA ARG A 87 -3.55 -7.37 9.63
C ARG A 87 -3.58 -6.07 8.84
N LEU A 88 -4.20 -5.06 9.42
CA LEU A 88 -4.28 -3.70 8.88
C LEU A 88 -3.28 -2.84 9.64
N THR A 89 -2.48 -2.04 8.93
CA THR A 89 -1.53 -1.08 9.52
C THR A 89 -2.04 0.33 9.35
N ALA A 90 -1.78 1.21 10.33
CA ALA A 90 -2.16 2.61 10.24
C ALA A 90 -1.53 3.30 8.99
N PRO A 91 -2.22 4.26 8.34
CA PRO A 91 -3.57 4.75 8.64
C PRO A 91 -4.67 3.81 8.13
N TYR A 92 -5.67 3.53 8.97
CA TYR A 92 -6.79 2.62 8.69
C TYR A 92 -7.83 3.25 7.74
N ALA A 93 -7.40 3.67 6.55
CA ALA A 93 -8.17 4.55 5.65
C ALA A 93 -9.49 3.97 5.10
N LYS A 94 -9.80 2.70 5.37
CA LYS A 94 -11.00 1.99 4.88
C LYS A 94 -11.69 1.19 5.97
N LEU A 95 -11.44 1.55 7.22
CA LEU A 95 -11.90 0.83 8.41
C LEU A 95 -12.78 1.79 9.19
N GLU A 96 -14.05 1.43 9.37
CA GLU A 96 -14.98 2.20 10.20
C GLU A 96 -15.41 1.35 11.40
N LYS A 97 -15.42 1.96 12.58
CA LYS A 97 -15.98 1.35 13.79
C LYS A 97 -17.52 1.42 13.78
N LEU A 98 -18.17 0.31 14.14
CA LEU A 98 -19.64 0.21 14.28
C LEU A 98 -20.10 0.29 15.73
#